data_AF-A0A966NHF9-F1
#
_entry.id   AF-A0A966NHF9-F1
#
_cell.length_a   1.000
_cell.length_b   1.000
_cell.length_c   1.000
_cell.angle_alpha   90.00
_cell.angle_beta   90.00
_cell.angle_gamma   90.00
#
_symmetry.space_group_name_H-M   'P 1'
#
loop_
_entity.id
_entity.type
_entity.pdbx_description
1 polymer ?
#
loop_
_entity_poly.entity_id
_entity_poly.type
_entity_poly.pdbx_seq_one_letter_code
_entity_poly.pdbx_strand_id
1 'polypeptide(L)'
;LVNEDGIVAVADQSVTAPVNFGANIGITAPDSTDGSEHISRIVVSGLPIGAVVTYTPIGGASTTFTVTAATTSINLGGSGESEAQIRAALATLSLVPPPHSDADITLGIAVTKTDVTSSEAEPAASATFNGTHVIKVAAVADVPTASGSATGLEDQNIPLSISVGHADVTDGSEKIKNVTIAGVPAGFTLTESSPGAGVLSYDSGTNVYTVSGPSDAAIQDVLANLTLVIAPAGARQHLDTDFALSVTVTTIESSPSETGAQQMALTEASRTVSVPVTVTAVVDGVSKSGASVIVEDVTKTIGSDIQWSLIDADGSEVVTSVTVSGFPAGATVSYSDMSGTLQSFVASGAETITLSGPFAPATGSAIRTA
;
A
#
# COMPACT_ATOMS: atom_id res chain seq x y z
N LEU A 1 -17.46 11.08 -12.17
CA LEU A 1 -16.20 11.52 -12.79
C LEU A 1 -15.30 10.30 -12.83
N VAL A 2 -15.12 9.72 -14.01
CA VAL A 2 -14.24 8.56 -14.24
C VAL A 2 -13.18 9.08 -15.22
N ASN A 3 -11.90 8.99 -14.87
CA ASN A 3 -10.81 9.29 -15.81
C ASN A 3 -10.42 8.01 -16.56
N GLU A 4 -9.86 8.20 -17.75
CA GLU A 4 -9.58 7.16 -18.74
C GLU A 4 -8.49 6.14 -18.35
N ASP A 5 -7.96 6.22 -17.12
CA ASP A 5 -7.02 5.25 -16.53
C ASP A 5 -7.66 4.36 -15.45
N GLY A 6 -8.96 4.49 -15.20
CA GLY A 6 -9.82 3.44 -14.62
C GLY A 6 -9.62 3.04 -13.15
N ILE A 7 -8.68 3.62 -12.39
CA ILE A 7 -8.46 3.27 -10.97
C ILE A 7 -8.64 4.50 -10.08
N VAL A 8 -9.82 4.61 -9.49
CA VAL A 8 -10.07 5.48 -8.34
C VAL A 8 -9.56 4.73 -7.11
N ALA A 9 -8.96 5.44 -6.15
CA ALA A 9 -8.79 4.91 -4.79
C ALA A 9 -10.19 4.63 -4.23
N VAL A 10 -10.67 3.40 -4.43
CA VAL A 10 -11.97 3.00 -3.93
C VAL A 10 -11.76 2.78 -2.44
N ALA A 11 -12.24 3.72 -1.64
CA ALA A 11 -12.28 3.59 -0.19
C ALA A 11 -13.00 2.28 0.18
N ASP A 12 -12.72 1.78 1.39
CA ASP A 12 -13.37 0.59 1.93
C ASP A 12 -14.90 0.72 1.78
N GLN A 13 -15.47 -0.17 0.99
CA GLN A 13 -16.91 -0.20 0.76
C GLN A 13 -17.60 -1.32 1.54
N SER A 14 -16.88 -1.98 2.46
CA SER A 14 -17.45 -2.89 3.45
C SER A 14 -18.34 -2.06 4.38
N VAL A 15 -19.61 -1.93 4.00
CA VAL A 15 -20.58 -1.16 4.78
C VAL A 15 -20.89 -1.92 6.06
N THR A 16 -20.48 -1.40 7.20
CA THR A 16 -20.78 -1.94 8.54
C THR A 16 -22.23 -1.76 8.99
N ALA A 17 -23.14 -1.42 8.07
CA ALA A 17 -24.53 -1.15 8.39
C ALA A 17 -25.28 -2.47 8.65
N PRO A 18 -25.96 -2.63 9.80
CA PRO A 18 -26.72 -3.83 10.08
C PRO A 18 -27.92 -3.97 9.13
N VAL A 19 -28.11 -5.17 8.60
CA VAL A 19 -29.29 -5.49 7.77
C VAL A 19 -30.39 -6.01 8.68
N ASN A 20 -31.55 -5.34 8.71
CA ASN A 20 -32.74 -5.90 9.35
C ASN A 20 -33.32 -7.02 8.48
N PHE A 21 -33.08 -8.26 8.91
CA PHE A 21 -33.63 -9.45 8.27
C PHE A 21 -34.83 -10.02 9.03
N GLY A 22 -34.99 -9.64 10.30
CA GLY A 22 -36.03 -10.18 11.18
C GLY A 22 -37.44 -9.98 10.63
N ALA A 23 -37.71 -8.83 10.01
CA ALA A 23 -38.98 -8.54 9.36
C ALA A 23 -39.25 -9.41 8.11
N ASN A 24 -38.20 -10.00 7.52
CA ASN A 24 -38.28 -10.85 6.33
C ASN A 24 -38.46 -12.34 6.68
N ILE A 25 -38.42 -12.71 7.97
CA ILE A 25 -38.71 -14.07 8.41
C ILE A 25 -40.24 -14.24 8.45
N GLY A 26 -40.80 -14.69 7.32
CA GLY A 26 -42.22 -15.01 7.19
C GLY A 26 -42.59 -16.26 7.98
N ILE A 27 -43.23 -16.10 9.14
CA ILE A 27 -43.79 -17.21 9.92
C ILE A 27 -45.30 -17.22 9.76
N THR A 28 -45.81 -18.22 9.04
CA THR A 28 -47.25 -18.47 8.93
C THR A 28 -47.63 -19.54 9.94
N ALA A 29 -48.47 -19.19 10.90
CA ALA A 29 -48.94 -20.08 11.95
C ALA A 29 -50.48 -20.03 11.98
N PRO A 30 -51.17 -20.59 10.97
CA PRO A 30 -52.62 -20.63 10.99
C PRO A 30 -53.08 -21.43 12.20
N ASP A 31 -54.09 -20.92 12.89
CA ASP A 31 -54.81 -21.59 13.96
C ASP A 31 -56.05 -22.27 13.37
N SER A 32 -56.54 -23.33 14.02
CA SER A 32 -57.91 -23.78 13.80
C SER A 32 -58.89 -22.71 14.31
N THR A 33 -60.14 -22.79 13.87
CA THR A 33 -61.15 -21.72 14.02
C THR A 33 -61.49 -21.29 15.47
N ASP A 34 -60.86 -21.90 16.48
CA ASP A 34 -61.17 -21.79 17.90
C ASP A 34 -60.24 -20.86 18.70
N GLY A 35 -59.13 -20.36 18.14
CA GLY A 35 -58.31 -19.34 18.81
C GLY A 35 -57.36 -19.87 19.87
N SER A 36 -57.18 -21.19 20.00
CA SER A 36 -56.49 -21.82 21.14
C SER A 36 -54.99 -21.98 20.92
N GLU A 37 -54.52 -21.97 19.66
CA GLU A 37 -53.10 -22.05 19.32
C GLU A 37 -52.47 -20.67 19.16
N HIS A 38 -51.31 -20.47 19.77
CA HIS A 38 -50.49 -19.28 19.53
C HIS A 38 -49.00 -19.62 19.49
N ILE A 39 -48.20 -18.78 18.84
CA ILE A 39 -46.74 -18.85 18.95
C ILE A 39 -46.36 -18.39 20.35
N SER A 40 -45.77 -19.31 21.12
CA SER A 40 -45.28 -19.04 22.48
C SER A 40 -43.77 -18.79 22.52
N ARG A 41 -43.01 -19.28 21.51
CA ARG A 41 -41.56 -19.07 21.46
C ARG A 41 -41.00 -19.15 20.03
N ILE A 42 -39.98 -18.35 19.74
CA ILE A 42 -39.13 -18.46 18.56
C ILE A 42 -37.67 -18.51 19.01
N VAL A 43 -36.93 -19.53 18.56
CA VAL A 43 -35.48 -19.59 18.73
C VAL A 43 -34.83 -19.39 17.36
N VAL A 44 -33.98 -18.37 17.26
CA VAL A 44 -33.11 -18.13 16.11
C VAL A 44 -31.73 -18.66 16.47
N SER A 45 -31.27 -19.70 15.78
CA SER A 45 -29.98 -20.37 16.02
C SER A 45 -29.07 -20.28 14.80
N GLY A 46 -27.81 -20.68 14.96
CA GLY A 46 -26.83 -20.62 13.87
C GLY A 46 -26.27 -19.23 13.63
N LEU A 47 -26.32 -18.34 14.63
CA LEU A 47 -25.67 -17.03 14.53
C LEU A 47 -24.15 -17.24 14.38
N PRO A 48 -23.52 -16.67 13.33
CA PRO A 48 -22.10 -16.88 13.08
C PRO A 48 -21.24 -16.14 14.09
N ILE A 49 -20.17 -16.78 14.58
CA ILE A 49 -19.23 -16.17 15.53
C ILE A 49 -18.57 -14.95 14.89
N GLY A 50 -18.42 -13.86 15.65
CA GLY A 50 -17.86 -12.61 15.16
C GLY A 50 -18.89 -11.65 14.55
N ALA A 51 -20.07 -12.13 14.14
CA ALA A 51 -21.15 -11.25 13.71
C ALA A 51 -21.66 -10.38 14.87
N VAL A 52 -22.15 -9.19 14.52
CA VAL A 52 -22.78 -8.27 15.48
C VAL A 52 -24.28 -8.32 15.28
N VAL A 53 -25.01 -8.74 16.32
CA VAL A 53 -26.47 -8.85 16.29
C VAL A 53 -27.08 -7.77 17.15
N THR A 54 -28.09 -7.09 16.61
CA THR A 54 -28.92 -6.13 17.34
C THR A 54 -30.38 -6.54 17.28
N TYR A 55 -31.07 -6.54 18.41
CA TYR A 55 -32.51 -6.78 18.50
C TYR A 55 -33.11 -6.12 19.75
N THR A 56 -34.42 -5.96 19.79
CA THR A 56 -35.17 -5.47 20.96
C THR A 56 -35.88 -6.64 21.64
N PRO A 57 -35.44 -7.07 22.84
CA PRO A 57 -36.12 -8.10 23.62
C PRO A 57 -37.53 -7.64 24.03
N ILE A 58 -38.42 -8.60 24.28
CA ILE A 58 -39.79 -8.31 24.73
C ILE A 58 -39.72 -7.63 26.11
N GLY A 59 -40.30 -6.42 26.21
CA GLY A 59 -40.27 -5.62 27.44
C GLY A 59 -38.91 -5.02 27.78
N GLY A 60 -37.92 -5.14 26.90
CA GLY A 60 -36.56 -4.63 27.08
C GLY A 60 -36.22 -3.48 26.12
N ALA A 61 -35.05 -2.88 26.34
CA ALA A 61 -34.45 -1.94 25.40
C ALA A 61 -33.66 -2.69 24.32
N SER A 62 -33.47 -2.05 23.16
CA SER A 62 -32.60 -2.57 22.10
C SER A 62 -31.22 -2.92 22.66
N THR A 63 -30.74 -4.11 22.32
CA THR A 63 -29.46 -4.64 22.76
C THR A 63 -28.64 -5.08 21.56
N THR A 64 -27.32 -4.93 21.68
CA THR A 64 -26.33 -5.31 20.66
C THR A 64 -25.25 -6.15 21.30
N PHE A 65 -24.88 -7.26 20.65
CA PHE A 65 -23.79 -8.11 21.11
C PHE A 65 -23.01 -8.71 19.94
N THR A 66 -21.73 -9.00 20.16
CA THR A 66 -20.91 -9.81 19.27
C THR A 66 -21.12 -11.28 19.57
N VAL A 67 -21.42 -12.07 18.56
CA VAL A 67 -21.67 -13.50 18.70
C VAL A 67 -20.37 -14.21 19.10
N THR A 68 -20.45 -14.97 20.20
CA THR A 68 -19.39 -15.86 20.66
C THR A 68 -19.90 -17.31 20.66
N ALA A 69 -19.04 -18.27 20.98
CA ALA A 69 -19.43 -19.67 21.13
C ALA A 69 -20.58 -19.89 22.15
N ALA A 70 -20.79 -18.96 23.09
CA ALA A 70 -21.85 -19.03 24.09
C ALA A 70 -23.19 -18.42 23.65
N THR A 71 -23.22 -17.64 22.57
CA THR A 71 -24.38 -16.80 22.18
C THR A 71 -24.81 -17.05 20.74
N THR A 72 -24.68 -18.28 20.25
CA THR A 72 -25.02 -18.70 18.87
C THR A 72 -26.53 -18.81 18.61
N SER A 73 -27.36 -18.42 19.59
CA SER A 73 -28.81 -18.37 19.44
C SER A 73 -29.46 -17.27 20.27
N ILE A 74 -30.62 -16.81 19.81
CA ILE A 74 -31.52 -15.88 20.51
C ILE A 74 -32.84 -16.60 20.74
N ASN A 75 -33.38 -16.46 21.94
CA ASN A 75 -34.68 -16.97 22.32
C ASN A 75 -35.65 -15.78 22.52
N LEU A 76 -36.77 -15.80 21.79
CA LEU A 76 -37.82 -14.79 21.81
C LEU A 76 -39.11 -15.43 22.32
N GLY A 77 -39.64 -14.93 23.43
CA GLY A 77 -40.83 -15.49 24.07
C GLY A 77 -40.53 -16.56 25.11
N GLY A 78 -41.58 -17.25 25.53
CA GLY A 78 -41.57 -18.11 26.70
C GLY A 78 -42.95 -18.16 27.35
N SER A 79 -43.02 -17.87 28.64
CA SER A 79 -44.27 -17.89 29.40
C SER A 79 -44.74 -16.46 29.70
N GLY A 80 -45.85 -16.05 29.07
CA GLY A 80 -46.56 -14.81 29.40
C GLY A 80 -46.49 -13.71 28.33
N GLU A 81 -45.71 -13.90 27.27
CA GLU A 81 -45.64 -12.99 26.13
C GLU A 81 -46.71 -13.31 25.08
N SER A 82 -47.34 -12.28 24.52
CA SER A 82 -48.26 -12.47 23.39
C SER A 82 -47.50 -12.75 22.09
N GLU A 83 -48.13 -13.49 21.18
CA GLU A 83 -47.59 -13.74 19.84
C GLU A 83 -47.20 -12.44 19.12
N ALA A 84 -48.00 -11.38 19.26
CA ALA A 84 -47.71 -10.08 18.68
C ALA A 84 -46.39 -9.48 19.20
N GLN A 85 -46.10 -9.63 20.48
CA GLN A 85 -44.84 -9.17 21.08
C GLN A 85 -43.65 -10.01 20.59
N ILE A 86 -43.82 -11.33 20.47
CA ILE A 86 -42.78 -12.23 19.96
C ILE A 86 -42.43 -11.89 18.50
N ARG A 87 -43.44 -11.67 17.66
CA ARG A 87 -43.26 -11.24 16.27
C ARG A 87 -42.64 -9.85 16.15
N ALA A 88 -43.05 -8.91 17.00
CA ALA A 88 -42.45 -7.58 17.03
C ALA A 88 -40.96 -7.64 17.40
N ALA A 89 -40.59 -8.44 18.41
CA ALA A 89 -39.19 -8.65 18.77
C ALA A 89 -38.40 -9.29 17.62
N LEU A 90 -38.96 -10.32 16.96
CA LEU A 90 -38.34 -10.95 15.80
C LEU A 90 -38.06 -9.93 14.69
N ALA A 91 -39.02 -9.05 14.39
CA ALA A 91 -38.92 -8.04 13.34
C ALA A 91 -37.84 -6.98 13.57
N THR A 92 -37.28 -6.89 14.79
CA THR A 92 -36.15 -5.98 15.10
C THR A 92 -34.78 -6.60 14.88
N LEU A 93 -34.69 -7.91 14.61
CA LEU A 93 -33.40 -8.57 14.43
C LEU A 93 -32.67 -8.00 13.22
N SER A 94 -31.46 -7.53 13.50
CA SER A 94 -30.52 -7.07 12.50
C SER A 94 -29.14 -7.66 12.78
N LEU A 95 -28.38 -7.89 11.72
CA LEU A 95 -27.07 -8.53 11.80
C LEU A 95 -26.09 -7.80 10.87
N VAL A 96 -24.89 -7.58 11.39
CA VAL A 96 -23.67 -7.30 10.61
C VAL A 96 -22.91 -8.63 10.52
N PRO A 97 -22.57 -9.12 9.32
CA PRO A 97 -21.76 -10.33 9.14
C PRO A 97 -20.43 -10.28 9.90
N PRO A 98 -19.76 -11.43 10.10
CA PRO A 98 -18.38 -11.43 10.58
C PRO A 98 -17.49 -10.55 9.68
N PRO A 99 -16.51 -9.83 10.24
CA PRO A 99 -15.56 -9.06 9.42
C PRO A 99 -14.82 -9.95 8.41
N HIS A 100 -14.49 -9.39 7.25
CA HIS A 100 -13.67 -10.03 6.22
C HIS A 100 -14.23 -11.37 5.72
N SER A 101 -15.56 -11.51 5.66
CA SER A 101 -16.20 -12.74 5.22
C SER A 101 -17.44 -12.48 4.38
N ASP A 102 -17.51 -13.13 3.22
CA ASP A 102 -18.63 -13.09 2.28
C ASP A 102 -19.51 -14.36 2.34
N ALA A 103 -19.28 -15.21 3.35
CA ALA A 103 -20.02 -16.45 3.51
C ALA A 103 -21.52 -16.22 3.80
N ASP A 104 -22.38 -16.86 2.98
CA ASP A 104 -23.82 -16.88 3.20
C ASP A 104 -24.17 -17.45 4.59
N ILE A 105 -25.03 -16.73 5.33
CA ILE A 105 -25.39 -17.09 6.70
C ILE A 105 -26.69 -17.90 6.68
N THR A 106 -26.63 -19.14 7.15
CA THR A 106 -27.83 -19.99 7.31
C THR A 106 -28.26 -20.04 8.77
N LEU A 107 -29.36 -19.36 9.08
CA LEU A 107 -29.98 -19.36 10.40
C LEU A 107 -30.99 -20.50 10.55
N GLY A 108 -31.03 -21.13 11.72
CA GLY A 108 -32.09 -22.05 12.12
C GLY A 108 -33.22 -21.30 12.82
N ILE A 109 -34.46 -21.55 12.43
CA ILE A 109 -35.66 -20.94 13.01
C ILE A 109 -36.50 -22.06 13.62
N ALA A 110 -36.59 -22.09 14.96
CA ALA A 110 -37.45 -23.03 15.67
C ALA A 110 -38.63 -22.27 16.29
N VAL A 111 -39.85 -22.56 15.82
CA VAL A 111 -41.09 -21.92 16.28
C VAL A 111 -41.85 -22.91 17.16
N THR A 112 -42.04 -22.59 18.43
CA THR A 112 -42.89 -23.35 19.34
C THR A 112 -44.29 -22.74 19.35
N LYS A 113 -45.30 -23.55 19.04
CA LYS A 113 -46.71 -23.26 19.27
C LYS A 113 -47.15 -23.87 20.59
N THR A 114 -48.04 -23.17 21.29
CA THR A 114 -48.74 -23.69 22.46
C THR A 114 -50.24 -23.60 22.24
N ASP A 115 -50.92 -24.70 22.48
CA ASP A 115 -52.37 -24.80 22.52
C ASP A 115 -52.82 -24.73 23.98
N VAL A 116 -53.68 -23.76 24.28
CA VAL A 116 -54.28 -23.57 25.59
C VAL A 116 -55.78 -23.56 25.44
N THR A 117 -56.41 -24.72 25.56
CA THR A 117 -57.87 -24.85 25.59
C THR A 117 -58.39 -24.33 26.92
N SER A 118 -58.90 -23.10 26.93
CA SER A 118 -59.46 -22.46 28.14
C SER A 118 -60.71 -23.15 28.71
N SER A 119 -61.27 -24.14 28.00
CA SER A 119 -62.54 -24.81 28.34
C SER A 119 -62.36 -26.21 28.97
N GLU A 120 -61.18 -26.81 28.95
CA GLU A 120 -60.96 -28.17 29.45
C GLU A 120 -59.77 -28.16 30.42
N ALA A 121 -59.84 -28.93 31.52
CA ALA A 121 -58.78 -29.03 32.52
C ALA A 121 -57.54 -29.80 32.00
N GLU A 122 -57.29 -29.72 30.70
CA GLU A 122 -56.21 -30.40 30.01
C GLU A 122 -54.93 -29.56 30.09
N PRO A 123 -53.77 -30.22 30.25
CA PRO A 123 -52.51 -29.51 30.25
C PRO A 123 -52.24 -28.88 28.89
N ALA A 124 -51.70 -27.66 28.88
CA ALA A 124 -51.29 -26.99 27.66
C ALA A 124 -50.36 -27.89 26.82
N ALA A 125 -50.67 -28.04 25.54
CA ALA A 125 -49.87 -28.83 24.61
C ALA A 125 -48.92 -27.92 23.83
N SER A 126 -47.71 -28.38 23.52
CA SER A 126 -46.75 -27.59 22.75
C SER A 126 -46.00 -28.42 21.71
N ALA A 127 -45.79 -27.84 20.54
CA ALA A 127 -45.02 -28.45 19.45
C ALA A 127 -44.04 -27.45 18.85
N THR A 128 -42.86 -27.92 18.42
CA THR A 128 -41.83 -27.08 17.78
C THR A 128 -41.62 -27.45 16.33
N PHE A 129 -41.61 -26.45 15.46
CA PHE A 129 -41.43 -26.56 14.01
C PHE A 129 -40.13 -25.88 13.62
N ASN A 130 -39.27 -26.59 12.88
CA ASN A 130 -37.96 -26.09 12.47
C ASN A 130 -37.97 -25.70 10.99
N GLY A 131 -37.32 -24.58 10.68
CA GLY A 131 -37.03 -24.13 9.33
C GLY A 131 -35.68 -23.44 9.28
N THR A 132 -35.27 -23.00 8.09
CA THR A 132 -34.03 -22.23 7.89
C THR A 132 -34.33 -20.90 7.22
N HIS A 133 -33.49 -19.91 7.48
CA HIS A 133 -33.49 -18.62 6.80
C HIS A 133 -32.07 -18.33 6.31
N VAL A 134 -31.92 -18.13 5.01
CA VAL A 134 -30.62 -17.86 4.39
C VAL A 134 -30.49 -16.36 4.16
N ILE A 135 -29.46 -15.77 4.76
CA ILE A 135 -29.04 -14.40 4.51
C ILE A 135 -27.86 -14.49 3.55
N LYS A 136 -28.02 -13.88 2.38
CA LYS A 136 -26.92 -13.80 1.43
C LYS A 136 -26.01 -12.62 1.76
N VAL A 137 -24.71 -12.88 1.78
CA VAL A 137 -23.71 -11.85 2.03
C VAL A 137 -23.10 -11.45 0.69
N ALA A 138 -23.07 -10.15 0.41
CA ALA A 138 -22.50 -9.66 -0.83
C ALA A 138 -20.99 -9.51 -0.68
N ALA A 139 -20.25 -10.01 -1.66
CA ALA A 139 -18.80 -9.98 -1.65
C ALA A 139 -18.28 -8.57 -1.95
N VAL A 140 -17.42 -8.04 -1.08
CA VAL A 140 -16.83 -6.71 -1.15
C VAL A 140 -15.36 -6.81 -0.77
N ALA A 141 -14.47 -6.38 -1.65
CA ALA A 141 -13.04 -6.36 -1.36
C ALA A 141 -12.68 -5.23 -0.37
N ASP A 142 -11.83 -5.55 0.59
CA ASP A 142 -11.26 -4.64 1.58
C ASP A 142 -10.05 -3.89 1.03
N VAL A 143 -9.79 -2.72 1.61
CA VAL A 143 -8.68 -1.85 1.19
C VAL A 143 -7.34 -2.47 1.53
N PRO A 144 -6.42 -2.59 0.56
CA PRO A 144 -5.10 -3.15 0.81
C PRO A 144 -4.23 -2.27 1.70
N THR A 145 -3.15 -2.86 2.20
CA THR A 145 -2.02 -2.18 2.83
C THR A 145 -0.81 -2.19 1.90
N ALA A 146 0.01 -1.15 1.98
CA ALA A 146 1.21 -0.99 1.18
C ALA A 146 2.22 -0.11 1.90
N SER A 147 3.50 -0.45 1.81
CA SER A 147 4.63 0.33 2.31
C SER A 147 5.88 -0.02 1.52
N GLY A 148 6.89 0.84 1.56
CA GLY A 148 8.16 0.58 0.89
C GLY A 148 9.08 1.78 0.99
N SER A 149 10.34 1.55 0.69
CA SER A 149 11.37 2.58 0.57
C SER A 149 12.57 2.01 -0.19
N ALA A 150 13.38 2.88 -0.77
CA ALA A 150 14.68 2.50 -1.30
C ALA A 150 15.75 3.52 -0.93
N THR A 151 16.99 3.05 -0.81
CA THR A 151 18.15 3.91 -0.64
C THR A 151 19.31 3.32 -1.41
N GLY A 152 20.04 4.16 -2.13
CA GLY A 152 21.20 3.73 -2.88
C GLY A 152 22.15 4.89 -3.13
N LEU A 153 23.33 4.53 -3.64
CA LEU A 153 24.29 5.50 -4.13
C LEU A 153 23.85 5.97 -5.52
N GLU A 154 24.14 7.22 -5.86
CA GLU A 154 24.05 7.66 -7.24
C GLU A 154 24.99 6.84 -8.14
N ASP A 155 24.71 6.85 -9.44
CA ASP A 155 25.41 6.07 -10.46
C ASP A 155 25.39 4.54 -10.28
N GLN A 156 24.62 4.04 -9.33
CA GLN A 156 24.47 2.62 -9.07
C GLN A 156 23.02 2.17 -9.11
N ASN A 157 22.85 0.86 -9.30
CA ASN A 157 21.55 0.24 -9.17
C ASN A 157 21.06 0.37 -7.73
N ILE A 158 19.77 0.70 -7.57
CA ILE A 158 19.15 0.91 -6.27
C ILE A 158 18.17 -0.23 -6.00
N PRO A 159 18.44 -1.12 -5.02
CA PRO A 159 17.46 -2.12 -4.59
C PRO A 159 16.18 -1.45 -4.08
N LEU A 160 15.02 -1.97 -4.49
CA LEU A 160 13.71 -1.50 -4.08
C LEU A 160 12.96 -2.65 -3.41
N SER A 161 12.42 -2.39 -2.21
CA SER A 161 11.54 -3.34 -1.55
C SER A 161 10.21 -2.67 -1.22
N ILE A 162 9.13 -3.32 -1.64
CA ILE A 162 7.75 -2.92 -1.37
C ILE A 162 7.08 -4.10 -0.64
N SER A 163 6.34 -3.80 0.41
CA SER A 163 5.52 -4.77 1.12
C SER A 163 4.06 -4.37 1.01
N VAL A 164 3.23 -5.33 0.61
CA VAL A 164 1.78 -5.14 0.43
C VAL A 164 0.99 -6.12 1.29
N GLY A 165 -0.33 -6.01 1.34
CA GLY A 165 -1.17 -6.96 2.06
C GLY A 165 -2.65 -6.61 1.97
N HIS A 166 -3.49 -7.47 2.52
CA HIS A 166 -4.93 -7.29 2.66
C HIS A 166 -5.37 -7.74 4.05
N ALA A 167 -6.60 -7.39 4.44
CA ALA A 167 -7.09 -7.62 5.80
C ALA A 167 -7.62 -9.04 6.00
N ASP A 168 -8.15 -9.67 4.94
CA ASP A 168 -8.59 -11.05 5.00
C ASP A 168 -7.42 -12.02 5.11
N VAL A 169 -7.26 -12.60 6.31
CA VAL A 169 -6.33 -13.71 6.58
C VAL A 169 -7.06 -14.94 7.10
N THR A 170 -8.40 -14.93 7.12
CA THR A 170 -9.19 -15.90 7.88
C THR A 170 -9.90 -16.90 6.99
N ASP A 171 -10.56 -16.45 5.93
CA ASP A 171 -11.24 -17.33 4.97
C ASP A 171 -10.61 -17.31 3.57
N GLY A 172 -9.76 -16.32 3.26
CA GLY A 172 -9.01 -16.26 2.00
C GLY A 172 -9.88 -15.97 0.79
N SER A 173 -11.02 -15.30 1.03
CA SER A 173 -11.92 -14.74 0.03
C SER A 173 -11.22 -13.64 -0.80
N GLU A 174 -10.33 -12.88 -0.17
CA GLU A 174 -9.55 -11.83 -0.83
C GLU A 174 -8.14 -12.27 -1.24
N LYS A 175 -7.65 -11.66 -2.33
CA LYS A 175 -6.25 -11.75 -2.75
C LYS A 175 -5.77 -10.47 -3.41
N ILE A 176 -4.46 -10.30 -3.50
CA ILE A 176 -3.86 -9.21 -4.27
C ILE A 176 -4.01 -9.54 -5.76
N LYS A 177 -4.72 -8.69 -6.49
CA LYS A 177 -4.89 -8.80 -7.95
C LYS A 177 -3.59 -8.41 -8.67
N ASN A 178 -3.05 -7.24 -8.33
CA ASN A 178 -1.83 -6.69 -8.90
C ASN A 178 -1.30 -5.52 -8.06
N VAL A 179 -0.07 -5.10 -8.39
CA VAL A 179 0.54 -3.87 -7.89
C VAL A 179 1.09 -3.08 -9.07
N THR A 180 0.66 -1.83 -9.22
CA THR A 180 1.21 -0.93 -10.24
C THR A 180 2.19 0.06 -9.62
N ILE A 181 3.34 0.26 -10.26
CA ILE A 181 4.41 1.16 -9.84
C ILE A 181 4.62 2.20 -10.93
N ALA A 182 4.32 3.45 -10.61
CA ALA A 182 4.44 4.60 -11.51
C ALA A 182 5.47 5.61 -10.97
N GLY A 183 5.86 6.57 -11.81
CA GLY A 183 6.80 7.63 -11.42
C GLY A 183 8.26 7.20 -11.43
N VAL A 184 8.60 6.07 -12.08
CA VAL A 184 10.00 5.72 -12.35
C VAL A 184 10.57 6.77 -13.30
N PRO A 185 11.57 7.56 -12.88
CA PRO A 185 12.09 8.66 -13.68
C PRO A 185 12.97 8.16 -14.84
N ALA A 186 13.06 8.96 -15.89
CA ALA A 186 13.94 8.69 -17.02
C ALA A 186 15.38 8.48 -16.53
N GLY A 187 16.09 7.51 -17.12
CA GLY A 187 17.41 7.09 -16.64
C GLY A 187 17.40 5.91 -15.68
N PHE A 188 16.24 5.49 -15.18
CA PHE A 188 16.05 4.21 -14.50
C PHE A 188 15.15 3.26 -15.31
N THR A 189 15.47 1.97 -15.24
CA THR A 189 14.56 0.87 -15.60
C THR A 189 14.30 0.05 -14.36
N LEU A 190 13.03 -0.25 -14.06
CA LEU A 190 12.72 -1.19 -12.99
C LEU A 190 12.86 -2.63 -13.50
N THR A 191 13.64 -3.43 -12.79
CA THR A 191 13.83 -4.86 -13.07
C THR A 191 13.54 -5.69 -11.83
N GLU A 192 13.39 -6.99 -12.03
CA GLU A 192 13.11 -7.94 -10.96
C GLU A 192 13.95 -9.21 -11.16
N SER A 193 14.34 -9.86 -10.06
CA SER A 193 15.18 -11.07 -10.06
C SER A 193 14.63 -12.20 -9.19
N SER A 194 13.33 -12.25 -8.89
CA SER A 194 12.79 -13.33 -8.07
C SER A 194 12.82 -14.66 -8.83
N PRO A 195 13.00 -15.80 -8.13
CA PRO A 195 12.92 -17.13 -8.72
C PRO A 195 11.47 -17.64 -8.85
N GLY A 196 10.49 -16.88 -8.34
CA GLY A 196 9.11 -17.28 -8.22
C GLY A 196 8.30 -17.21 -9.53
N ALA A 197 7.00 -17.41 -9.39
CA ALA A 197 6.04 -17.40 -10.50
C ALA A 197 5.40 -16.02 -10.74
N GLY A 198 5.85 -14.99 -10.03
CA GLY A 198 5.39 -13.62 -10.24
C GLY A 198 5.98 -13.02 -11.51
N VAL A 199 5.39 -11.92 -11.97
CA VAL A 199 5.77 -11.26 -13.22
C VAL A 199 5.75 -9.75 -13.03
N LEU A 200 6.86 -9.09 -13.35
CA LEU A 200 6.94 -7.67 -13.62
C LEU A 200 6.74 -7.39 -15.12
N SER A 201 5.72 -6.62 -15.46
CA SER A 201 5.44 -6.15 -16.82
C SER A 201 5.55 -4.63 -16.90
N TYR A 202 5.93 -4.09 -18.06
CA TYR A 202 6.08 -2.65 -18.28
C TYR A 202 5.22 -2.19 -19.46
N ASP A 203 4.40 -1.16 -19.23
CA ASP A 203 3.65 -0.48 -20.28
C ASP A 203 4.33 0.85 -20.62
N SER A 204 4.89 0.91 -21.83
CA SER A 204 5.57 2.10 -22.35
C SER A 204 4.61 3.23 -22.76
N GLY A 205 3.32 2.94 -22.94
CA GLY A 205 2.31 3.95 -23.24
C GLY A 205 1.95 4.82 -22.04
N THR A 206 1.95 4.21 -20.84
CA THR A 206 1.59 4.87 -19.57
C THR A 206 2.78 5.11 -18.64
N ASN A 207 3.96 4.53 -18.96
CA ASN A 207 5.14 4.50 -18.10
C ASN A 207 4.85 3.89 -16.70
N VAL A 208 4.09 2.80 -16.70
CA VAL A 208 3.69 2.08 -15.48
C VAL A 208 4.20 0.65 -15.53
N TYR A 209 4.79 0.21 -14.42
CA TYR A 209 5.12 -1.19 -14.21
C TYR A 209 3.96 -1.88 -13.48
N THR A 210 3.61 -3.10 -13.87
CA THR A 210 2.59 -3.91 -13.21
C THR A 210 3.21 -5.23 -12.74
N VAL A 211 3.15 -5.46 -11.44
CA VAL A 211 3.45 -6.73 -10.79
C VAL A 211 2.16 -7.54 -10.67
N SER A 212 2.21 -8.80 -11.10
CA SER A 212 1.12 -9.77 -10.97
C SER A 212 1.67 -11.16 -10.68
N GLY A 213 0.83 -12.08 -10.24
CA GLY A 213 1.24 -13.46 -9.97
C GLY A 213 0.06 -14.38 -9.66
N PRO A 214 0.29 -15.70 -9.61
CA PRO A 214 -0.75 -16.68 -9.31
C PRO A 214 -1.18 -16.72 -7.83
N SER A 215 -0.44 -16.06 -6.93
CA SER A 215 -0.72 -15.97 -5.50
C SER A 215 -0.07 -14.72 -4.91
N ASP A 216 -0.53 -14.32 -3.72
CA ASP A 216 0.06 -13.20 -2.98
C ASP A 216 1.55 -13.43 -2.70
N ALA A 217 1.93 -14.66 -2.36
CA ALA A 217 3.32 -15.02 -2.15
C ALA A 217 4.19 -14.77 -3.39
N ALA A 218 3.68 -15.06 -4.59
CA ALA A 218 4.40 -14.80 -5.84
C ALA A 218 4.52 -13.29 -6.13
N ILE A 219 3.48 -12.51 -5.82
CA ILE A 219 3.52 -11.05 -5.94
C ILE A 219 4.54 -10.44 -4.96
N GLN A 220 4.53 -10.89 -3.70
CA GLN A 220 5.46 -10.41 -2.68
C GLN A 220 6.91 -10.76 -2.99
N ASP A 221 7.15 -11.93 -3.60
CA ASP A 221 8.50 -12.34 -4.02
C ASP A 221 9.07 -11.39 -5.09
N VAL A 222 8.26 -11.00 -6.08
CA VAL A 222 8.63 -9.97 -7.07
C VAL A 222 8.96 -8.65 -6.38
N LEU A 223 8.05 -8.17 -5.52
CA LEU A 223 8.19 -6.87 -4.83
C LEU A 223 9.37 -6.80 -3.87
N ALA A 224 9.82 -7.95 -3.34
CA ALA A 224 11.00 -8.06 -2.50
C ALA A 224 12.32 -8.07 -3.30
N ASN A 225 12.26 -8.36 -4.61
CA ASN A 225 13.42 -8.53 -5.48
C ASN A 225 13.46 -7.50 -6.63
N LEU A 226 12.88 -6.31 -6.40
CA LEU A 226 12.94 -5.21 -7.37
C LEU A 226 14.28 -4.48 -7.30
N THR A 227 14.75 -4.01 -8.46
CA THR A 227 15.94 -3.18 -8.58
C THR A 227 15.68 -2.09 -9.61
N LEU A 228 15.92 -0.84 -9.22
CA LEU A 228 16.04 0.28 -10.13
C LEU A 228 17.43 0.21 -10.77
N VAL A 229 17.49 -0.16 -12.04
CA VAL A 229 18.72 -0.26 -12.83
C VAL A 229 18.98 1.06 -13.52
N ILE A 230 20.16 1.64 -13.28
CA ILE A 230 20.54 2.89 -13.92
C ILE A 230 20.90 2.65 -15.39
N ALA A 231 20.42 3.52 -16.27
CA ALA A 231 20.81 3.53 -17.67
C ALA A 231 22.19 4.20 -17.82
N PRO A 232 23.18 3.53 -18.44
CA PRO A 232 24.48 4.14 -18.70
C PRO A 232 24.32 5.42 -19.55
N ALA A 233 24.97 6.51 -19.14
CA ALA A 233 24.83 7.83 -19.77
C ALA A 233 23.36 8.33 -19.84
N GLY A 234 22.51 7.85 -18.93
CA GLY A 234 21.11 8.24 -18.82
C GLY A 234 20.93 9.57 -18.09
N ALA A 235 19.69 10.06 -18.07
CA ALA A 235 19.31 11.35 -17.47
C ALA A 235 19.49 11.45 -15.94
N ARG A 236 19.94 10.36 -15.30
CA ARG A 236 20.13 10.22 -13.85
C ARG A 236 21.59 9.97 -13.47
N GLN A 237 22.50 10.06 -14.45
CA GLN A 237 23.92 9.96 -14.19
C GLN A 237 24.40 11.24 -13.49
N HIS A 238 25.19 11.10 -12.43
CA HIS A 238 25.71 12.21 -11.63
C HIS A 238 24.59 13.10 -11.04
N LEU A 239 23.50 12.44 -10.60
CA LEU A 239 22.32 13.09 -10.03
C LEU A 239 21.86 12.35 -8.75
N ASP A 240 21.96 13.05 -7.62
CA ASP A 240 21.64 12.62 -6.26
C ASP A 240 20.21 13.02 -5.82
N THR A 241 19.43 13.61 -6.73
CA THR A 241 18.10 14.10 -6.37
C THR A 241 17.14 12.97 -5.99
N ASP A 242 16.67 13.03 -4.75
CA ASP A 242 15.62 12.18 -4.21
C ASP A 242 14.32 12.24 -5.03
N PHE A 243 13.59 11.13 -5.08
CA PHE A 243 12.32 11.03 -5.79
C PHE A 243 11.39 10.03 -5.10
N ALA A 244 10.13 10.01 -5.51
CA ALA A 244 9.14 9.08 -4.98
C ALA A 244 8.43 8.34 -6.10
N LEU A 245 8.19 7.05 -5.87
CA LEU A 245 7.36 6.20 -6.72
C LEU A 245 5.92 6.24 -6.21
N SER A 246 4.96 6.20 -7.14
CA SER A 246 3.54 6.04 -6.83
C SER A 246 3.16 4.58 -6.97
N VAL A 247 2.89 3.91 -5.86
CA VAL A 247 2.59 2.47 -5.83
C VAL A 247 1.12 2.27 -5.50
N THR A 248 0.37 1.64 -6.40
CA THR A 248 -1.04 1.29 -6.19
C THR A 248 -1.18 -0.22 -6.08
N VAL A 249 -1.76 -0.69 -4.98
CA VAL A 249 -2.12 -2.09 -4.77
C VAL A 249 -3.60 -2.25 -5.01
N THR A 250 -3.99 -3.31 -5.71
CA THR A 250 -5.39 -3.67 -5.93
C THR A 250 -5.65 -5.05 -5.36
N THR A 251 -6.61 -5.16 -4.44
CA THR A 251 -7.16 -6.43 -3.96
C THR A 251 -8.39 -6.79 -4.77
N ILE A 252 -8.67 -8.08 -4.85
CA ILE A 252 -9.85 -8.60 -5.48
C ILE A 252 -10.49 -9.65 -4.59
N GLU A 253 -11.79 -9.50 -4.42
CA GLU A 253 -12.68 -10.49 -3.82
C GLU A 253 -12.98 -11.55 -4.88
N SER A 254 -12.43 -12.75 -4.70
CA SER A 254 -12.43 -13.73 -5.79
C SER A 254 -12.27 -15.17 -5.31
N SER A 255 -13.33 -15.66 -4.68
CA SER A 255 -13.55 -17.09 -4.56
C SER A 255 -14.93 -17.52 -5.10
N PRO A 256 -15.02 -18.12 -6.30
CA PRO A 256 -16.27 -18.72 -6.78
C PRO A 256 -16.68 -20.01 -6.02
N SER A 257 -15.95 -20.43 -4.98
CA SER A 257 -16.27 -21.62 -4.18
C SER A 257 -17.28 -21.37 -3.06
N GLU A 258 -17.51 -20.10 -2.72
CA GLU A 258 -18.52 -19.67 -1.74
C GLU A 258 -19.89 -19.66 -2.43
N THR A 259 -20.93 -20.21 -1.78
CA THR A 259 -22.29 -20.24 -2.38
C THR A 259 -22.86 -18.81 -2.57
N GLY A 260 -22.29 -17.83 -1.88
CA GLY A 260 -22.59 -16.39 -1.96
C GLY A 260 -21.81 -15.60 -3.03
N ALA A 261 -20.75 -16.14 -3.62
CA ALA A 261 -19.87 -15.46 -4.59
C ALA A 261 -20.55 -14.99 -5.89
N GLN A 262 -21.79 -15.45 -6.12
CA GLN A 262 -22.65 -14.99 -7.21
C GLN A 262 -23.31 -13.63 -6.91
N GLN A 263 -23.17 -13.10 -5.69
CA GLN A 263 -23.73 -11.82 -5.25
C GLN A 263 -22.63 -10.76 -5.15
N MET A 264 -22.03 -10.43 -6.29
CA MET A 264 -20.95 -9.46 -6.38
C MET A 264 -21.49 -8.04 -6.22
N ALA A 265 -21.02 -7.32 -5.20
CA ALA A 265 -21.30 -5.89 -5.06
C ALA A 265 -20.12 -5.04 -5.57
N LEU A 266 -18.91 -5.30 -5.06
CA LEU A 266 -17.71 -4.53 -5.37
C LEU A 266 -16.47 -5.41 -5.27
N THR A 267 -15.99 -5.88 -6.42
CA THR A 267 -15.00 -6.95 -6.45
C THR A 267 -13.58 -6.48 -6.23
N GLU A 268 -13.32 -5.17 -6.25
CA GLU A 268 -11.97 -4.63 -6.18
C GLU A 268 -11.91 -3.40 -5.26
N ALA A 269 -10.83 -3.33 -4.49
CA ALA A 269 -10.45 -2.17 -3.70
C ALA A 269 -8.98 -1.86 -3.95
N SER A 270 -8.60 -0.59 -3.82
CA SER A 270 -7.25 -0.16 -4.16
C SER A 270 -6.72 0.89 -3.20
N ARG A 271 -5.39 0.89 -3.02
CA ARG A 271 -4.68 1.91 -2.24
C ARG A 271 -3.39 2.33 -2.93
N THR A 272 -3.24 3.64 -3.10
CA THR A 272 -2.00 4.26 -3.56
C THR A 272 -1.18 4.79 -2.38
N VAL A 273 0.12 4.51 -2.38
CA VAL A 273 1.10 5.02 -1.42
C VAL A 273 2.31 5.61 -2.15
N SER A 274 2.93 6.59 -1.51
CA SER A 274 4.20 7.17 -1.97
C SER A 274 5.36 6.37 -1.38
N VAL A 275 6.21 5.80 -2.23
CA VAL A 275 7.42 5.07 -1.83
C VAL A 275 8.65 5.95 -2.09
N PRO A 276 9.28 6.51 -1.04
CA PRO A 276 10.44 7.37 -1.21
C PRO A 276 11.68 6.58 -1.63
N VAL A 277 12.47 7.17 -2.51
CA VAL A 277 13.78 6.68 -2.92
C VAL A 277 14.81 7.76 -2.62
N THR A 278 15.70 7.46 -1.67
CA THR A 278 16.81 8.33 -1.31
C THR A 278 18.05 7.99 -2.12
N VAL A 279 18.61 8.97 -2.81
CA VAL A 279 19.85 8.82 -3.58
C VAL A 279 20.96 9.54 -2.84
N THR A 280 22.05 8.83 -2.56
CA THR A 280 23.19 9.39 -1.86
C THR A 280 24.26 9.78 -2.87
N ALA A 281 24.69 11.04 -2.84
CA ALA A 281 25.78 11.54 -3.66
C ALA A 281 27.08 10.72 -3.46
N VAL A 282 27.84 10.57 -4.54
CA VAL A 282 29.11 9.88 -4.66
C VAL A 282 30.09 10.84 -5.30
N VAL A 283 31.25 11.02 -4.67
CA VAL A 283 32.26 11.94 -5.20
C VAL A 283 32.80 11.47 -6.55
N ASP A 284 32.58 12.28 -7.58
CA ASP A 284 33.01 12.14 -8.95
C ASP A 284 34.39 12.76 -9.21
N GLY A 285 34.89 12.44 -10.40
CA GLY A 285 36.13 13.00 -10.91
C GLY A 285 35.97 14.42 -11.47
N VAL A 286 37.10 14.98 -11.89
CA VAL A 286 37.12 16.22 -12.68
C VAL A 286 37.67 15.96 -14.07
N SER A 287 37.09 16.59 -15.07
CA SER A 287 37.70 16.65 -16.41
C SER A 287 38.77 17.73 -16.41
N LYS A 288 39.98 17.41 -16.90
CA LYS A 288 41.13 18.33 -16.95
C LYS A 288 41.43 18.69 -18.39
N SER A 289 41.67 19.96 -18.65
CA SER A 289 41.96 20.45 -19.99
C SER A 289 42.88 21.68 -19.98
N GLY A 290 43.21 22.12 -21.20
CA GLY A 290 44.03 23.30 -21.42
C GLY A 290 45.51 22.97 -21.66
N ALA A 291 46.21 23.94 -22.22
CA ALA A 291 47.62 23.86 -22.59
C ALA A 291 48.20 25.27 -22.68
N SER A 292 49.48 25.40 -22.32
CA SER A 292 50.21 26.65 -22.46
C SER A 292 51.35 26.49 -23.47
N VAL A 293 51.61 27.56 -24.22
CA VAL A 293 52.84 27.71 -24.99
C VAL A 293 53.62 28.86 -24.38
N ILE A 294 54.87 28.59 -23.98
CA ILE A 294 55.78 29.58 -23.43
C ILE A 294 56.92 29.85 -24.42
N VAL A 295 57.39 31.09 -24.45
CA VAL A 295 58.59 31.47 -25.20
C VAL A 295 59.77 31.42 -24.22
N GLU A 296 60.90 30.89 -24.67
CA GLU A 296 62.11 30.84 -23.84
C GLU A 296 62.47 32.23 -23.30
N ASP A 297 62.91 32.28 -22.06
CA ASP A 297 63.30 33.50 -21.34
C ASP A 297 62.24 34.61 -21.24
N VAL A 298 60.96 34.31 -21.53
CA VAL A 298 59.85 35.26 -21.42
C VAL A 298 58.85 34.78 -20.37
N THR A 299 58.57 35.64 -19.38
CA THR A 299 57.54 35.38 -18.37
C THR A 299 56.15 35.25 -19.03
N LYS A 300 55.42 34.20 -18.66
CA LYS A 300 54.05 33.95 -19.11
C LYS A 300 53.18 33.48 -17.94
N THR A 301 52.01 34.09 -17.79
CA THR A 301 50.96 33.59 -16.90
C THR A 301 50.27 32.39 -17.55
N ILE A 302 50.31 31.23 -16.88
CA ILE A 302 49.74 29.95 -17.37
C ILE A 302 48.49 29.52 -16.59
N GLY A 303 48.15 30.21 -15.52
CA GLY A 303 47.04 29.83 -14.64
C GLY A 303 45.68 29.77 -15.31
N SER A 304 45.42 30.71 -16.23
CA SER A 304 44.23 30.74 -17.10
C SER A 304 44.16 29.58 -18.08
N ASP A 305 45.27 28.90 -18.31
CA ASP A 305 45.37 27.81 -19.28
C ASP A 305 45.21 26.44 -18.60
N ILE A 306 45.21 26.39 -17.26
CA ILE A 306 44.89 25.18 -16.48
C ILE A 306 43.40 25.19 -16.20
N GLN A 307 42.65 24.37 -16.95
CA GLN A 307 41.20 24.34 -16.93
C GLN A 307 40.69 23.01 -16.40
N TRP A 308 39.54 23.05 -15.73
CA TRP A 308 38.83 21.86 -15.29
C TRP A 308 37.31 22.11 -15.23
N SER A 309 36.55 21.02 -15.25
CA SER A 309 35.11 21.01 -14.98
C SER A 309 34.76 19.84 -14.06
N LEU A 310 33.74 20.03 -13.22
CA LEU A 310 33.12 18.90 -12.51
C LEU A 310 32.42 17.98 -13.51
N ILE A 311 32.33 16.70 -13.15
CA ILE A 311 31.51 15.72 -13.88
C ILE A 311 30.05 15.77 -13.38
N ASP A 312 29.87 16.10 -12.10
CA ASP A 312 28.59 16.39 -11.43
C ASP A 312 27.66 17.32 -12.24
N ALA A 313 26.38 16.95 -12.27
CA ALA A 313 25.32 17.65 -12.97
C ALA A 313 24.36 18.42 -12.04
N ASP A 314 24.37 18.16 -10.74
CA ASP A 314 23.39 18.71 -9.77
C ASP A 314 23.97 19.71 -8.76
N GLY A 315 25.29 19.82 -8.69
CA GLY A 315 25.98 20.78 -7.85
C GLY A 315 26.15 20.31 -6.39
N SER A 316 25.92 19.02 -6.11
CA SER A 316 26.27 18.38 -4.84
C SER A 316 27.78 18.42 -4.57
N GLU A 317 28.60 18.66 -5.60
CA GLU A 317 30.05 18.61 -5.52
C GLU A 317 30.75 19.96 -5.61
N VAL A 318 31.90 20.07 -4.93
CA VAL A 318 32.78 21.23 -5.02
C VAL A 318 34.26 20.83 -5.01
N VAL A 319 35.06 21.49 -5.86
CA VAL A 319 36.52 21.42 -5.75
C VAL A 319 36.95 22.27 -4.55
N THR A 320 37.73 21.67 -3.65
CA THR A 320 38.22 22.34 -2.42
C THR A 320 39.72 22.64 -2.46
N SER A 321 40.48 21.96 -3.31
CA SER A 321 41.92 22.19 -3.49
C SER A 321 42.39 21.86 -4.91
N VAL A 322 43.38 22.62 -5.39
CA VAL A 322 44.10 22.36 -6.64
C VAL A 322 45.59 22.33 -6.35
N THR A 323 46.26 21.24 -6.71
CA THR A 323 47.71 21.09 -6.56
C THR A 323 48.38 21.08 -7.93
N VAL A 324 49.33 22.00 -8.14
CA VAL A 324 50.18 22.09 -9.33
C VAL A 324 51.59 21.64 -8.96
N SER A 325 52.17 20.76 -9.78
CA SER A 325 53.52 20.20 -9.57
C SER A 325 54.24 20.03 -10.91
N GLY A 326 55.51 19.63 -10.87
CA GLY A 326 56.31 19.38 -12.07
C GLY A 326 57.00 20.61 -12.64
N PHE A 327 57.24 21.64 -11.80
CA PHE A 327 58.03 22.80 -12.20
C PHE A 327 59.47 22.39 -12.53
N PRO A 328 60.02 22.71 -13.72
CA PRO A 328 61.39 22.36 -14.08
C PRO A 328 62.44 23.02 -13.19
N ALA A 329 63.53 22.32 -12.86
CA ALA A 329 64.62 22.89 -12.08
C ALA A 329 65.21 24.14 -12.76
N GLY A 330 65.40 25.20 -11.99
CA GLY A 330 65.86 26.52 -12.47
C GLY A 330 64.74 27.44 -12.97
N ALA A 331 63.50 26.97 -13.13
CA ALA A 331 62.38 27.82 -13.48
C ALA A 331 62.05 28.80 -12.32
N THR A 332 61.88 30.08 -12.64
CA THR A 332 61.35 31.05 -11.67
C THR A 332 59.83 31.03 -11.73
N VAL A 333 59.19 30.75 -10.60
CA VAL A 333 57.73 30.64 -10.48
C VAL A 333 57.24 31.71 -9.52
N SER A 334 56.21 32.46 -9.93
CA SER A 334 55.52 33.44 -9.09
C SER A 334 54.02 33.24 -9.19
N TYR A 335 53.30 33.38 -8.07
CA TYR A 335 51.85 33.22 -8.00
C TYR A 335 51.28 34.03 -6.83
N SER A 336 50.00 34.36 -6.87
CA SER A 336 49.28 34.88 -5.70
C SER A 336 48.57 33.73 -5.00
N ASP A 337 48.74 33.61 -3.68
CA ASP A 337 47.96 32.67 -2.89
C ASP A 337 46.50 33.13 -2.75
N MET A 338 45.67 32.31 -2.08
CA MET A 338 44.25 32.59 -1.90
C MET A 338 43.96 33.83 -1.04
N SER A 339 44.95 34.36 -0.31
CA SER A 339 44.85 35.64 0.40
C SER A 339 45.26 36.85 -0.45
N GLY A 340 45.72 36.61 -1.68
CA GLY A 340 46.25 37.64 -2.58
C GLY A 340 47.72 37.98 -2.31
N THR A 341 48.41 37.23 -1.44
CA THR A 341 49.82 37.47 -1.14
C THR A 341 50.67 36.88 -2.27
N LEU A 342 51.57 37.70 -2.81
CA LEU A 342 52.50 37.27 -3.86
C LEU A 342 53.57 36.36 -3.27
N GLN A 343 53.74 35.19 -3.90
CA GLN A 343 54.73 34.18 -3.60
C GLN A 343 55.67 34.04 -4.80
N SER A 344 56.95 33.76 -4.56
CA SER A 344 57.92 33.51 -5.63
C SER A 344 59.04 32.58 -5.18
N PHE A 345 59.47 31.67 -6.06
CA PHE A 345 60.59 30.77 -5.80
C PHE A 345 61.31 30.38 -7.10
N VAL A 346 62.53 29.87 -6.98
CA VAL A 346 63.24 29.17 -8.06
C VAL A 346 63.08 27.67 -7.82
N ALA A 347 62.49 26.96 -8.78
CA ALA A 347 62.19 25.56 -8.64
C ALA A 347 63.46 24.69 -8.61
N SER A 348 63.53 23.75 -7.68
CA SER A 348 64.51 22.67 -7.62
C SER A 348 64.05 21.41 -8.37
N GLY A 349 62.77 21.35 -8.76
CA GLY A 349 62.16 20.24 -9.50
C GLY A 349 61.16 19.40 -8.69
N ALA A 350 61.01 19.67 -7.39
CA ALA A 350 60.15 18.92 -6.48
C ALA A 350 59.02 19.75 -5.85
N GLU A 351 58.98 21.05 -6.13
CA GLU A 351 58.00 21.96 -5.55
C GLU A 351 56.58 21.65 -6.00
N THR A 352 55.65 21.91 -5.08
CA THR A 352 54.22 21.84 -5.32
C THR A 352 53.57 23.14 -4.85
N ILE A 353 52.59 23.61 -5.60
CA ILE A 353 51.74 24.73 -5.22
C ILE A 353 50.35 24.16 -4.94
N THR A 354 49.87 24.31 -3.70
CA THR A 354 48.52 23.91 -3.31
C THR A 354 47.69 25.16 -3.06
N LEU A 355 46.59 25.28 -3.80
CA LEU A 355 45.62 26.36 -3.65
C LEU A 355 44.35 25.76 -3.05
N SER A 356 43.99 26.20 -1.84
CA SER A 356 42.84 25.69 -1.10
C SER A 356 41.81 26.78 -0.86
N GLY A 357 40.56 26.53 -1.24
CA GLY A 357 39.45 27.44 -1.02
C GLY A 357 38.26 27.09 -1.91
N PRO A 358 37.12 27.81 -1.79
CA PRO A 358 35.96 27.56 -2.62
C PRO A 358 36.30 27.95 -4.07
N PHE A 359 36.42 26.96 -4.94
CA PHE A 359 36.44 27.17 -6.38
C PHE A 359 35.00 27.24 -6.90
N ALA A 360 34.77 27.93 -8.02
CA ALA A 360 33.42 28.03 -8.59
C ALA A 360 32.89 26.63 -8.96
N PRO A 361 31.60 26.33 -8.73
CA PRO A 361 31.04 24.98 -8.68
C PRO A 361 30.82 24.29 -10.05
N ALA A 362 31.44 24.76 -11.13
CA ALA A 362 31.19 24.15 -12.45
C ALA A 362 32.40 24.22 -13.39
N THR A 363 33.12 25.35 -13.36
CA THR A 363 34.35 25.55 -14.12
C THR A 363 35.28 26.44 -13.30
N GLY A 364 36.57 26.11 -13.33
CA GLY A 364 37.58 26.91 -12.65
C GLY A 364 38.86 26.99 -13.45
N SER A 365 39.52 28.14 -13.34
CA SER A 365 40.93 28.30 -13.66
C SER A 365 41.72 28.18 -12.36
N ALA A 366 42.82 27.44 -12.40
CA ALA A 366 43.61 27.15 -11.20
C ALA A 366 44.19 28.39 -10.52
N ILE A 367 44.34 29.52 -11.22
CA ILE A 367 44.98 30.73 -10.66
C ILE A 367 44.23 31.98 -11.13
N ARG A 368 43.68 32.75 -10.18
CA ARG A 368 43.14 34.08 -10.47
C ARG A 368 44.30 34.98 -10.90
N THR A 369 44.19 35.53 -12.10
CA THR A 369 45.21 36.37 -12.72
C THR A 369 45.52 37.59 -11.86
N ALA A 370 46.79 37.78 -11.55
CA ALA A 370 47.40 39.09 -11.36
C ALA A 370 48.53 39.20 -12.38
#